data_AF-A0A4Y4D9B2-F1
#
_entry.id   AF-A0A4Y4D9B2-F1
#
_cell.length_a   1.000
_cell.length_b   1.000
_cell.length_c   1.000
_cell.angle_alpha   90.00
_cell.angle_beta   90.00
_cell.angle_gamma   90.00
#
_symmetry.space_group_name_H-M   'P 1'
#
loop_
_entity.id
_entity.type
_entity.pdbx_description
1 polymer ?
#
loop_
_entity_poly.entity_id
_entity_poly.type
_entity_poly.pdbx_seq_one_letter_code
_entity_poly.pdbx_strand_id
1 'polypeptide(L)'
;MVRRGELTDKAWERIAPLLPANGKGRRWRDHRQVVNGILWKLRTGAPWRDVPERYGPWKTGHERLRIWTMDGTGAKILDEAVVKDDAAGEVEWVFSVDSSSIRAHQHAAGARKKGAAPIRSRPSLWPENVSDGPAED
;
A
#
# COMPACT_ATOMS: atom_id res chain seq x y z
N MET A 1 8.90 31.23 -6.49
CA MET A 1 9.72 30.70 -5.37
C MET A 1 9.15 29.35 -4.96
N VAL A 2 9.94 28.29 -5.12
CA VAL A 2 9.56 26.91 -4.74
C VAL A 2 9.71 26.77 -3.22
N ARG A 3 8.73 26.18 -2.53
CA ARG A 3 8.82 25.98 -1.07
C ARG A 3 9.76 24.83 -0.74
N ARG A 4 10.32 24.84 0.49
CA ARG A 4 11.17 23.74 0.98
C ARG A 4 10.43 22.39 0.89
N GLY A 5 10.96 21.48 0.08
CA GLY A 5 10.40 20.15 -0.17
C GLY A 5 9.30 20.09 -1.25
N GLU A 6 9.17 21.12 -2.10
CA GLU A 6 8.42 21.05 -3.35
C GLU A 6 9.37 20.88 -4.53
N LEU A 7 8.88 20.28 -5.62
CA LEU A 7 9.67 20.07 -6.84
C LEU A 7 10.05 21.40 -7.50
N THR A 8 11.34 21.54 -7.81
CA THR A 8 11.85 22.57 -8.71
C THR A 8 11.24 22.41 -10.10
N ASP A 9 11.20 23.47 -10.90
CA ASP A 9 10.72 23.38 -12.29
C ASP A 9 11.55 22.37 -13.09
N LYS A 10 12.87 22.38 -12.88
CA LYS A 10 13.81 21.45 -13.52
C LYS A 10 13.56 19.99 -13.13
N ALA A 11 13.27 19.70 -11.85
CA ALA A 11 12.88 18.36 -11.44
C ALA A 11 11.51 17.98 -12.01
N TRP A 12 10.58 18.94 -12.06
CA TRP A 12 9.26 18.72 -12.63
C TRP A 12 9.32 18.35 -14.11
N GLU A 13 10.14 19.02 -14.91
CA GLU A 13 10.33 18.72 -16.33
C GLU A 13 10.82 17.30 -16.61
N ARG A 14 11.57 16.69 -15.68
CA ARG A 14 12.04 15.31 -15.78
C ARG A 14 10.98 14.29 -15.39
N ILE A 15 10.16 14.62 -14.39
CA ILE A 15 9.14 13.72 -13.83
C ILE A 15 7.85 13.77 -14.66
N ALA A 16 7.46 14.95 -15.17
CA ALA A 16 6.22 15.17 -15.91
C ALA A 16 5.98 14.16 -17.05
N PRO A 17 6.98 13.78 -17.86
CA PRO A 17 6.80 12.79 -18.94
C PRO A 17 6.55 11.36 -18.45
N LEU A 18 6.94 11.03 -17.22
CA LEU A 18 6.73 9.69 -16.64
C LEU A 18 5.31 9.50 -16.12
N LEU A 19 4.58 10.60 -15.94
CA LEU A 19 3.24 10.59 -15.39
C LEU A 19 2.22 10.19 -16.47
N PRO A 20 1.24 9.33 -16.14
CA PRO A 20 0.24 8.90 -17.12
C PRO A 20 -0.62 10.09 -17.56
N ALA A 21 -0.91 10.20 -18.85
CA ALA A 21 -1.56 11.39 -19.41
C ALA A 21 -2.96 11.67 -18.84
N ASN A 22 -3.77 10.64 -18.56
CA ASN A 22 -5.09 10.76 -17.92
C ASN A 22 -5.53 9.42 -17.32
N GLY A 23 -6.40 9.47 -16.30
CA GLY A 23 -7.10 8.29 -15.80
C GLY A 23 -8.34 7.98 -16.64
N LYS A 24 -8.81 6.73 -16.56
CA LYS A 24 -10.02 6.27 -17.25
C LYS A 24 -11.21 7.17 -16.90
N GLY A 25 -11.67 7.97 -17.86
CA GLY A 25 -12.98 8.66 -17.83
C GLY A 25 -13.04 10.05 -17.18
N ARG A 26 -11.98 10.58 -16.55
CA ARG A 26 -12.00 11.95 -16.01
C ARG A 26 -10.64 12.61 -16.06
N ARG A 27 -10.63 13.90 -16.46
CA ARG A 27 -9.42 14.74 -16.41
C ARG A 27 -8.85 14.73 -15.00
N TRP A 28 -7.61 14.32 -14.93
CA TRP A 28 -6.81 14.26 -13.74
C TRP A 28 -6.50 15.69 -13.25
N ARG A 29 -6.55 15.91 -11.92
CA ARG A 29 -6.05 17.17 -11.32
C ARG A 29 -4.58 17.36 -11.67
N ASP A 30 -4.11 18.60 -11.55
CA ASP A 30 -2.71 18.96 -11.77
C ASP A 30 -1.77 17.98 -11.06
N HIS A 31 -0.95 17.29 -11.84
CA HIS A 31 -0.03 16.30 -11.31
C HIS A 31 1.02 16.93 -10.43
N ARG A 32 1.46 18.16 -10.73
CA ARG A 32 2.50 18.79 -9.94
C ARG A 32 2.02 19.06 -8.52
N GLN A 33 0.81 19.59 -8.40
CA GLN A 33 0.15 19.79 -7.12
C GLN A 33 0.04 18.48 -6.32
N VAL A 34 -0.42 17.41 -6.97
CA VAL A 34 -0.60 16.09 -6.34
C VAL A 34 0.74 15.48 -5.90
N VAL A 35 1.75 15.50 -6.78
CA VAL A 35 3.08 14.96 -6.49
C VAL A 35 3.73 15.72 -5.34
N ASN A 36 3.63 17.04 -5.31
CA ASN A 36 4.12 17.83 -4.17
C ASN A 36 3.39 17.49 -2.85
N GLY A 37 2.09 17.19 -2.91
CA GLY A 37 1.34 16.70 -1.75
C GLY A 37 1.81 15.34 -1.24
N ILE A 38 2.09 14.42 -2.16
CA ILE A 38 2.67 13.10 -1.86
C ILE A 38 4.07 13.26 -1.24
N LEU A 39 4.95 14.06 -1.84
CA LEU A 39 6.29 14.32 -1.30
C LEU A 39 6.24 14.93 0.10
N TRP A 40 5.32 15.88 0.33
CA TRP A 40 5.11 16.42 1.66
C TRP A 40 4.67 15.33 2.66
N LYS A 41 3.74 14.45 2.27
CA LYS A 41 3.26 13.35 3.12
C LYS A 41 4.36 12.34 3.46
N LEU A 42 5.20 11.98 2.48
CA LEU A 42 6.30 11.04 2.66
C LEU A 42 7.39 11.63 3.56
N ARG A 43 7.77 12.89 3.31
CA ARG A 43 8.79 13.59 4.11
C ARG A 43 8.37 13.84 5.56
N THR A 44 7.09 14.11 5.81
CA THR A 44 6.60 14.49 7.16
C THR A 44 6.07 13.32 7.97
N GLY A 45 5.66 12.22 7.33
CA GLY A 45 4.99 11.11 8.00
C GLY A 45 3.58 11.45 8.54
N ALA A 46 3.14 12.70 8.51
CA ALA A 46 1.87 13.17 9.08
C ALA A 46 0.64 12.44 8.49
N PRO A 47 -0.49 12.30 9.21
CA PRO A 47 -1.71 11.72 8.67
C PRO A 47 -2.15 12.38 7.35
N TRP A 48 -2.75 11.61 6.43
CA TRP A 48 -3.26 12.15 5.16
C TRP A 48 -4.23 13.31 5.35
N ARG A 49 -5.02 13.30 6.44
CA ARG A 49 -5.96 14.38 6.76
C ARG A 49 -5.30 15.72 7.03
N ASP A 50 -4.01 15.73 7.36
CA ASP A 50 -3.25 16.93 7.72
C ASP A 50 -2.46 17.46 6.53
N VAL A 51 -2.58 16.84 5.35
CA VAL A 51 -1.97 17.34 4.12
C VAL A 51 -2.48 18.75 3.84
N PRO A 52 -1.59 19.74 3.65
CA PRO A 52 -2.01 21.11 3.40
C PRO A 52 -2.93 21.25 2.20
N GLU A 53 -4.01 22.02 2.36
CA GLU A 53 -5.06 22.20 1.35
C GLU A 53 -4.53 22.75 0.00
N ARG A 54 -3.39 23.45 0.01
CA ARG A 54 -2.68 23.89 -1.21
C ARG A 54 -2.32 22.74 -2.16
N TYR A 55 -2.22 21.51 -1.67
CA TYR A 55 -1.98 20.31 -2.48
C TYR A 55 -3.27 19.65 -2.98
N GLY A 56 -4.42 20.28 -2.70
CA GLY A 56 -5.73 19.77 -3.05
C GLY A 56 -6.26 18.73 -2.06
N PRO A 57 -7.37 18.06 -2.41
CA PRO A 57 -8.01 17.10 -1.52
C PRO A 57 -7.08 15.91 -1.23
N TRP A 58 -6.83 15.64 0.05
CA TRP A 58 -5.95 14.55 0.49
C TRP A 58 -6.35 13.19 -0.09
N LYS A 59 -7.65 12.93 -0.30
CA LYS A 59 -8.17 11.70 -0.90
C LYS A 59 -7.62 11.49 -2.32
N THR A 60 -7.45 12.57 -3.08
CA THR A 60 -6.86 12.52 -4.42
C THR A 60 -5.39 12.15 -4.35
N GLY A 61 -4.63 12.75 -3.43
CA GLY A 61 -3.22 12.38 -3.21
C GLY A 61 -3.05 10.92 -2.79
N HIS A 62 -3.86 10.46 -1.83
CA HIS A 62 -3.85 9.07 -1.36
C HIS A 62 -4.18 8.08 -2.48
N GLU A 63 -5.27 8.29 -3.22
CA GLU A 63 -5.65 7.39 -4.32
C GLU A 63 -4.60 7.38 -5.44
N ARG A 64 -3.99 8.54 -5.73
CA ARG A 64 -2.92 8.63 -6.73
C ARG A 64 -1.67 7.88 -6.32
N LEU A 65 -1.25 8.03 -5.06
CA LEU A 65 -0.14 7.25 -4.54
C LEU A 65 -0.46 5.75 -4.65
N ARG A 66 -1.65 5.32 -4.22
CA ARG A 66 -2.07 3.92 -4.32
C ARG A 66 -2.01 3.38 -5.75
N ILE A 67 -2.61 4.08 -6.72
CA ILE A 67 -2.62 3.67 -8.14
C ILE A 67 -1.18 3.60 -8.68
N TRP A 68 -0.38 4.64 -8.44
CA TRP A 68 0.97 4.73 -8.98
C TRP A 68 1.97 3.77 -8.34
N THR A 69 1.74 3.38 -7.09
CA THR A 69 2.50 2.28 -6.47
C THR A 69 2.15 0.95 -7.13
N MET A 70 0.88 0.69 -7.41
CA MET A 70 0.46 -0.58 -8.03
C MET A 70 0.88 -0.72 -9.50
N ASP A 71 0.89 0.38 -10.26
CA ASP A 71 1.25 0.37 -11.69
C ASP A 71 2.76 0.59 -11.95
N GLY A 72 3.55 0.80 -10.90
CA GLY A 72 5.00 1.03 -10.96
C GLY A 72 5.40 2.44 -11.38
N THR A 73 4.47 3.36 -11.63
CA THR A 73 4.75 4.77 -11.92
C THR A 73 5.51 5.43 -10.77
N GLY A 74 5.14 5.15 -9.52
CA GLY A 74 5.78 5.72 -8.34
C GLY A 74 7.28 5.38 -8.26
N ALA A 75 7.65 4.15 -8.62
CA ALA A 75 9.04 3.71 -8.65
C ALA A 75 9.87 4.45 -9.72
N LYS A 76 9.30 4.66 -10.91
CA LYS A 76 9.95 5.42 -12.00
C LYS A 76 10.17 6.88 -11.63
N ILE A 77 9.19 7.49 -10.97
CA ILE A 77 9.28 8.87 -10.49
C ILE A 77 10.35 8.98 -9.41
N LEU A 78 10.41 8.05 -8.46
CA LEU A 78 11.42 8.02 -7.40
C LEU A 78 12.83 7.95 -7.97
N ASP A 79 13.06 7.04 -8.91
CA ASP A 79 14.38 6.86 -9.54
C ASP A 79 14.86 8.15 -10.22
N GLU A 80 13.98 8.86 -10.92
CA GLU A 80 14.37 10.14 -11.54
C GLU A 80 14.39 11.33 -10.55
N ALA A 81 13.59 11.31 -9.49
CA ALA A 81 13.50 12.41 -8.52
C ALA A 81 14.62 12.39 -7.48
N VAL A 82 14.95 11.22 -6.93
CA VAL A 82 15.90 11.07 -5.80
C VAL A 82 17.35 11.04 -6.27
N VAL A 83 17.63 10.52 -7.47
CA VAL A 83 19.01 10.37 -7.96
C VAL A 83 19.65 11.72 -8.33
N LYS A 84 18.87 12.81 -8.49
CA LYS A 84 19.37 14.01 -9.20
C LYS A 84 18.92 15.37 -8.63
N ASP A 85 18.24 15.44 -7.48
CA ASP A 85 17.87 16.71 -6.83
C ASP A 85 17.87 16.59 -5.28
N ASP A 86 18.93 17.10 -4.64
CA ASP A 86 19.08 17.13 -3.16
C ASP A 86 17.97 17.92 -2.44
N ALA A 87 17.17 18.70 -3.18
CA ALA A 87 16.07 19.51 -2.62
C ALA A 87 14.90 18.67 -2.10
N ALA A 88 14.73 17.42 -2.56
CA ALA A 88 13.69 16.52 -2.09
C ALA A 88 14.04 15.88 -0.72
N GLY A 89 15.33 15.77 -0.38
CA GLY A 89 15.82 14.93 0.72
C GLY A 89 15.69 13.44 0.41
N GLU A 90 16.14 12.57 1.33
CA GLU A 90 15.88 11.12 1.25
C GLU A 90 14.38 10.86 1.39
N VAL A 91 13.66 10.79 0.26
CA VAL A 91 12.24 10.47 0.23
C VAL A 91 12.10 9.01 -0.18
N GLU A 92 11.82 8.14 0.79
CA GLU A 92 11.45 6.76 0.49
C GLU A 92 9.97 6.72 0.04
N TRP A 93 9.72 6.35 -1.21
CA TRP A 93 8.36 6.08 -1.72
C TRP A 93 7.89 4.65 -1.42
N VAL A 94 8.65 3.90 -0.62
CA VAL A 94 8.27 2.56 -0.19
C VAL A 94 7.08 2.69 0.74
N PHE A 95 6.03 2.00 0.35
CA PHE A 95 4.80 1.87 1.09
C PHE A 95 5.13 1.28 2.47
N SER A 96 5.10 2.08 3.53
CA SER A 96 4.98 1.55 4.89
C SER A 96 3.54 1.04 5.02
N VAL A 97 3.34 -0.25 4.71
CA VAL A 97 2.11 -0.96 5.04
C VAL A 97 2.24 -1.23 6.53
N ASP A 98 1.66 -0.41 7.41
CA ASP A 98 1.44 -0.87 8.80
C ASP A 98 0.21 -1.78 8.84
N SER A 99 0.20 -2.85 8.04
CA SER A 99 -0.80 -3.90 8.21
C SER A 99 -0.48 -4.62 9.52
N SER A 100 -1.06 -4.12 10.60
CA SER A 100 -1.11 -4.85 11.87
C SER A 100 -2.10 -6.01 11.71
N SER A 101 -1.62 -7.19 11.33
CA SER A 101 -2.41 -8.42 11.34
C SER A 101 -2.43 -9.00 12.76
N ILE A 102 -3.39 -8.56 13.58
CA ILE A 102 -3.60 -9.18 14.90
C ILE A 102 -4.43 -10.44 14.69
N ARG A 103 -3.95 -11.58 15.21
CA ARG A 103 -4.73 -12.82 15.26
C ARG A 103 -6.01 -12.53 16.03
N ALA A 104 -7.17 -12.64 15.38
CA ALA A 104 -8.44 -12.48 16.06
C ALA A 104 -8.53 -13.52 17.21
N HIS A 105 -9.06 -13.12 18.37
CA HIS A 105 -9.30 -14.06 19.46
C HIS A 105 -10.11 -15.26 18.92
N GLN A 106 -9.89 -16.47 19.43
CA GLN A 106 -10.63 -17.67 18.99
C GLN A 106 -12.17 -17.56 19.13
N HIS A 107 -12.65 -16.56 19.86
CA HIS A 107 -14.08 -16.25 20.05
C HIS A 107 -14.58 -15.04 19.22
N ALA A 108 -13.72 -14.40 18.42
CA ALA A 108 -14.08 -13.29 17.54
C ALA A 108 -14.77 -13.76 16.24
N ALA A 109 -14.77 -15.08 15.97
CA ALA A 109 -15.65 -15.65 14.96
C ALA A 109 -17.09 -15.50 15.45
N GLY A 110 -17.84 -14.55 14.86
CA GLY A 110 -19.25 -14.36 15.17
C GLY A 110 -20.07 -15.65 15.05
N ALA A 111 -21.24 -15.66 15.68
CA ALA A 111 -22.15 -16.80 15.67
C ALA A 111 -22.40 -17.33 14.24
N ARG A 112 -22.38 -18.65 14.07
CA ARG A 112 -22.71 -19.30 12.80
C ARG A 112 -24.06 -18.79 12.30
N LYS A 113 -24.10 -18.19 11.10
CA LYS A 113 -25.37 -17.96 10.40
C LYS A 113 -26.00 -19.34 10.13
N LYS A 114 -27.24 -19.52 10.58
CA LYS A 114 -28.05 -20.73 10.41
C LYS A 114 -28.03 -21.12 8.92
N GLY A 115 -27.37 -22.23 8.57
CA GLY A 115 -27.32 -22.75 7.19
C GLY A 115 -25.92 -23.09 6.63
N ALA A 116 -24.82 -22.77 7.30
CA ALA A 116 -23.50 -23.20 6.81
C ALA A 116 -23.24 -24.69 7.11
N ALA A 117 -23.17 -25.51 6.06
CA ALA A 117 -22.91 -26.95 6.13
C ALA A 117 -21.56 -27.25 6.82
N PRO A 118 -21.45 -28.35 7.58
CA PRO A 118 -20.19 -28.70 8.25
C PRO A 118 -19.12 -29.07 7.22
N ILE A 119 -17.93 -28.48 7.37
CA ILE A 119 -16.72 -28.94 6.69
C ILE A 119 -16.46 -30.38 7.16
N ARG A 120 -16.57 -31.35 6.25
CA ARG A 120 -16.25 -32.75 6.53
C ARG A 120 -14.80 -32.86 6.98
N SER A 121 -14.57 -33.37 8.18
CA SER A 121 -13.24 -33.75 8.66
C SER A 121 -12.68 -34.85 7.77
N ARG A 122 -11.50 -34.63 7.18
CA ARG A 122 -10.70 -35.70 6.54
C ARG A 122 -10.35 -36.73 7.62
N PRO A 123 -10.50 -38.05 7.37
CA PRO A 123 -9.97 -39.06 8.28
C PRO A 123 -8.44 -38.98 8.28
N SER A 124 -7.85 -39.10 9.47
CA SER A 124 -6.40 -39.21 9.65
C SER A 124 -5.89 -40.50 9.00
N LEU A 125 -4.96 -40.36 8.06
CA LEU A 125 -4.17 -41.45 7.49
C LEU A 125 -2.96 -41.70 8.40
N TRP A 126 -3.10 -42.55 9.41
CA TRP A 126 -1.96 -43.20 10.05
C TRP A 126 -2.33 -44.66 10.31
N PRO A 127 -1.49 -45.64 9.92
CA PRO A 127 -1.77 -47.04 10.17
C PRO A 127 -1.55 -47.33 11.65
N GLU A 128 -2.51 -48.01 12.29
CA GLU A 128 -2.32 -48.53 13.64
C GLU A 128 -1.28 -49.64 13.62
N ASN A 129 -0.28 -49.47 14.48
CA ASN A 129 0.87 -50.35 14.60
C ASN A 129 0.44 -51.66 15.28
N VAL A 130 0.97 -52.76 14.74
CA VAL A 130 0.90 -54.15 15.21
C VAL A 130 1.65 -54.36 16.54
N SER A 131 1.32 -55.47 17.23
CA SER A 131 2.03 -56.19 18.34
C SER A 131 1.60 -55.81 19.77
N ASP A 132 1.26 -56.72 20.71
CA ASP A 132 1.60 -58.14 20.96
C ASP A 132 0.50 -58.89 21.78
N GLY A 133 0.48 -60.24 21.73
CA GLY A 133 -0.45 -61.18 22.45
C GLY A 133 -0.14 -61.39 23.94
N PRO A 134 -0.45 -62.56 24.60
CA PRO A 134 -0.97 -63.85 24.11
C PRO A 134 -2.01 -64.56 25.05
N ALA A 135 -2.16 -65.89 24.87
CA ALA A 135 -2.83 -66.97 25.65
C ALA A 135 -4.21 -67.39 25.13
N GLU A 136 -4.35 -68.45 24.31
CA GLU A 136 -4.24 -69.91 24.60
C GLU A 136 -5.22 -70.41 25.68
N ASP A 137 -6.07 -71.36 25.28
CA ASP A 137 -6.79 -72.36 26.09
C ASP A 137 -6.30 -73.75 25.65
#